data_AF-A0A3B9GVS1-F1
#
_entry.id   AF-A0A3B9GVS1-F1
#
_cell.length_a   1.000
_cell.length_b   1.000
_cell.length_c   1.000
_cell.angle_alpha   90.00
_cell.angle_beta   90.00
_cell.angle_gamma   90.00
#
_symmetry.space_group_name_H-M   'P 1'
#
loop_
_entity.id
_entity.type
_entity.pdbx_description
1 polymer ?
#
loop_
_entity_poly.entity_id
_entity_poly.type
_entity_poly.pdbx_seq_one_letter_code
_entity_poly.pdbx_strand_id
1 'polypeptide(L)'
;MDYVSSPNLRNTLLVNGFWRSGTTWLQQTLVDAMDAKSLFEPFSPAAGHQWDQLGRPVSEASRNVYMPLSDNCLTPRDRIKLHLALRGVGTHGCTHFLRHSGNRAWSRALVVKFTQLGFVLDEVADTHHVPIIHIRRNPAAIYASFKETDWSWRFEDVRFKQTYSLQDFTKGTAEYERADTLLRFDKSPVHRLAALWSLSERAAQQSIISGKAHLVRYEDIVGQGPGILNRLNISSVNIASNDTASPVTNSGRETLTVTERLNDWKKRLTRSEIDCIKSVSKDLFPDNGYFQALPSPLGEDRSKIG
;
A
#
# COMPACT_ATOMS: atom_id res chain seq x y z
N MET A 1 11.35 9.05 28.43
CA MET A 1 12.29 7.93 28.16
C MET A 1 12.90 8.18 26.81
N ASP A 2 14.12 8.72 26.79
CA ASP A 2 14.88 8.97 25.57
C ASP A 2 15.44 7.63 25.07
N TYR A 3 14.63 6.91 24.28
CA TYR A 3 15.08 5.67 23.67
C TYR A 3 15.99 5.99 22.48
N VAL A 4 17.30 5.82 22.75
CA VAL A 4 18.33 5.47 21.78
C VAL A 4 18.76 6.61 20.87
N SER A 5 19.98 7.11 21.13
CA SER A 5 20.85 7.73 20.13
C SER A 5 20.74 6.97 18.80
N SER A 6 20.00 7.53 17.84
CA SER A 6 19.62 6.81 16.62
C SER A 6 20.87 6.42 15.84
N PRO A 7 21.18 5.12 15.65
CA PRO A 7 22.01 4.76 14.52
C PRO A 7 21.29 5.23 13.26
N ASN A 8 22.07 5.74 12.33
CA ASN A 8 21.59 6.50 11.21
C ASN A 8 20.69 5.66 10.28
N LEU A 9 19.38 5.94 10.25
CA LEU A 9 18.43 5.32 9.33
C LEU A 9 18.59 5.82 7.88
N ARG A 10 19.63 6.64 7.59
CA ARG A 10 19.92 7.20 6.26
C ARG A 10 20.01 6.17 5.13
N ASN A 11 20.28 4.91 5.43
CA ASN A 11 20.40 3.84 4.42
C ASN A 11 19.14 2.96 4.33
N THR A 12 18.06 3.34 5.00
CA THR A 12 16.77 2.62 4.97
C THR A 12 15.79 3.34 4.04
N LEU A 13 15.19 2.57 3.13
CA LEU A 13 14.08 3.00 2.28
C LEU A 13 12.82 2.22 2.64
N LEU A 14 11.72 2.92 2.85
CA LEU A 14 10.41 2.30 3.09
C LEU A 14 9.60 2.26 1.80
N VAL A 15 9.09 1.08 1.46
CA VAL A 15 8.08 0.88 0.41
C VAL A 15 6.72 0.67 1.07
N ASN A 16 5.76 1.51 0.72
CA ASN A 16 4.36 1.38 1.13
C ASN A 16 3.46 1.27 -0.10
N GLY A 17 2.26 0.75 0.08
CA GLY A 17 1.22 0.73 -0.93
C GLY A 17 0.17 -0.32 -0.61
N PHE A 18 -1.04 -0.16 -1.14
CA PHE A 18 -2.07 -1.16 -0.94
C PHE A 18 -1.61 -2.55 -1.46
N TRP A 19 -2.15 -3.63 -0.89
CA TRP A 19 -1.90 -4.98 -1.41
C TRP A 19 -2.19 -5.04 -2.91
N ARG A 20 -1.42 -5.86 -3.62
CA ARG A 20 -1.55 -6.06 -5.08
C ARG A 20 -1.27 -4.81 -5.93
N SER A 21 -0.70 -3.74 -5.36
CA SER A 21 -0.25 -2.56 -6.11
C SER A 21 1.13 -2.69 -6.74
N GLY A 22 1.78 -3.86 -6.67
CA GLY A 22 3.16 -4.06 -7.16
C GLY A 22 4.25 -3.78 -6.13
N THR A 23 3.91 -3.67 -4.83
CA THR A 23 4.85 -3.38 -3.74
C THR A 23 5.97 -4.42 -3.59
N THR A 24 5.70 -5.71 -3.82
CA THR A 24 6.73 -6.76 -3.78
C THR A 24 7.77 -6.57 -4.89
N TRP A 25 7.30 -6.36 -6.10
CA TRP A 25 8.16 -6.10 -7.25
C TRP A 25 9.02 -4.85 -7.01
N LEU A 26 8.38 -3.76 -6.57
CA LEU A 26 9.07 -2.51 -6.29
C LEU A 26 10.17 -2.69 -5.24
N GLN A 27 9.90 -3.45 -4.17
CA GLN A 27 10.91 -3.78 -3.17
C GLN A 27 12.11 -4.51 -3.81
N GLN A 28 11.88 -5.51 -4.65
CA GLN A 28 12.97 -6.27 -5.30
C GLN A 28 13.81 -5.37 -6.21
N THR A 29 13.15 -4.55 -7.03
CA THR A 29 13.84 -3.59 -7.91
C THR A 29 14.70 -2.60 -7.14
N LEU A 30 14.19 -2.07 -6.02
CA LEU A 30 14.95 -1.16 -5.17
C LEU A 30 16.09 -1.87 -4.42
N VAL A 31 15.87 -3.12 -4.00
CA VAL A 31 16.91 -3.95 -3.38
C VAL A 31 18.08 -4.14 -4.33
N ASP A 32 17.82 -4.44 -5.60
CA ASP A 32 18.86 -4.60 -6.61
C ASP A 32 19.56 -3.28 -6.91
N ALA A 33 18.81 -2.20 -7.09
CA ALA A 33 19.34 -0.87 -7.40
C ALA A 33 20.20 -0.27 -6.28
N MET A 34 19.93 -0.63 -5.03
CA MET A 34 20.63 -0.12 -3.85
C MET A 34 21.70 -1.08 -3.31
N ASP A 35 21.85 -2.26 -3.91
CA ASP A 35 22.57 -3.41 -3.31
C ASP A 35 22.20 -3.62 -1.82
N ALA A 36 20.90 -3.52 -1.53
CA ALA A 36 20.36 -3.53 -0.18
C ALA A 36 19.95 -4.94 0.28
N LYS A 37 19.73 -5.10 1.58
CA LYS A 37 18.94 -6.22 2.10
C LYS A 37 17.46 -5.87 2.12
N SER A 38 16.61 -6.88 2.05
CA SER A 38 15.16 -6.74 2.19
C SER A 38 14.67 -7.08 3.59
N LEU A 39 13.54 -6.48 3.96
CA LEU A 39 12.67 -6.95 5.03
C LEU A 39 11.20 -6.91 4.56
N PHE A 40 10.56 -8.06 4.52
CA PHE A 40 9.25 -8.26 3.90
C PHE A 40 8.13 -8.23 4.94
N GLU A 41 7.18 -7.31 4.76
CA GLU A 41 5.91 -7.19 5.51
C GLU A 41 5.98 -7.53 7.01
N PRO A 42 6.73 -6.76 7.82
CA PRO A 42 6.91 -7.05 9.25
C PRO A 42 5.62 -7.08 10.07
N PHE A 43 4.58 -6.38 9.61
CA PHE A 43 3.26 -6.32 10.24
C PHE A 43 2.28 -7.39 9.74
N SER A 44 2.71 -8.24 8.80
CA SER A 44 1.90 -9.38 8.38
C SER A 44 1.67 -10.34 9.54
N PRO A 45 0.45 -10.90 9.71
CA PRO A 45 0.23 -12.02 10.62
C PRO A 45 1.17 -13.21 10.35
N ALA A 46 1.51 -13.46 9.08
CA ALA A 46 2.48 -14.48 8.69
C ALA A 46 3.91 -14.20 9.24
N ALA A 47 4.19 -12.94 9.60
CA ALA A 47 5.42 -12.50 10.29
C ALA A 47 5.34 -12.57 11.81
N GLY A 48 4.38 -13.36 12.32
CA GLY A 48 4.09 -13.48 13.74
C GLY A 48 3.61 -12.16 14.36
N HIS A 49 3.17 -11.20 13.55
CA HIS A 49 2.58 -9.99 14.09
C HIS A 49 1.18 -10.28 14.62
N GLN A 50 0.92 -9.81 15.83
CA GLN A 50 -0.39 -9.83 16.42
C GLN A 50 -0.75 -8.39 16.73
N TRP A 51 -1.87 -7.95 16.19
CA TRP A 51 -2.46 -6.67 16.53
C TRP A 51 -3.20 -6.86 17.84
N ASP A 52 -2.57 -6.44 18.94
CA ASP A 52 -3.11 -6.63 20.31
C ASP A 52 -4.50 -5.96 20.47
N GLN A 53 -4.84 -5.02 19.59
CA GLN A 53 -6.14 -4.34 19.51
C GLN A 53 -7.28 -5.23 19.01
N LEU A 54 -6.96 -6.34 18.34
CA LEU A 54 -7.94 -7.32 17.90
C LEU A 54 -8.30 -8.24 19.08
N GLY A 55 -8.97 -7.69 20.10
CA GLY A 55 -9.37 -8.42 21.32
C GLY A 55 -10.52 -9.43 21.11
N ARG A 56 -10.86 -9.74 19.86
CA ARG A 56 -12.02 -10.57 19.47
C ARG A 56 -11.56 -11.69 18.53
N PRO A 57 -12.30 -12.80 18.40
CA PRO A 57 -12.03 -13.78 17.36
C PRO A 57 -12.16 -13.16 15.96
N VAL A 58 -11.02 -12.91 15.32
CA VAL A 58 -10.94 -12.36 13.96
C VAL A 58 -10.56 -13.48 12.99
N SER A 59 -11.18 -13.54 11.80
CA SER A 59 -10.78 -14.49 10.75
C SER A 59 -9.36 -14.22 10.24
N GLU A 60 -8.72 -15.23 9.66
CA GLU A 60 -7.38 -15.06 9.06
C GLU A 60 -7.37 -13.94 8.00
N ALA A 61 -8.37 -13.91 7.12
CA ALA A 61 -8.51 -12.88 6.09
C ALA A 61 -8.59 -11.47 6.70
N SER A 62 -9.46 -11.28 7.69
CA SER A 62 -9.65 -9.99 8.38
C SER A 62 -8.37 -9.53 9.10
N ARG A 63 -7.62 -10.45 9.72
CA ARG A 63 -6.32 -10.11 10.35
C ARG A 63 -5.28 -9.65 9.34
N ASN A 64 -5.24 -10.28 8.17
CA ASN A 64 -4.25 -9.98 7.13
C ASN A 64 -4.45 -8.61 6.48
N VAL A 65 -5.65 -8.03 6.55
CA VAL A 65 -5.96 -6.72 5.96
C VAL A 65 -6.14 -5.60 6.98
N TYR A 66 -5.95 -5.89 8.28
CA TYR A 66 -6.06 -4.88 9.31
C TYR A 66 -5.03 -3.77 9.10
N MET A 67 -5.47 -2.52 9.23
CA MET A 67 -4.62 -1.33 9.28
C MET A 67 -4.95 -0.52 10.54
N PRO A 68 -3.94 0.01 11.27
CA PRO A 68 -4.17 0.96 12.35
C PRO A 68 -4.81 2.22 11.77
N LEU A 69 -5.96 2.66 12.28
CA LEU A 69 -6.74 3.75 11.68
C LEU A 69 -6.18 5.15 11.99
N SER A 70 -5.24 5.27 12.93
CA SER A 70 -4.45 6.45 13.23
C SER A 70 -3.21 6.04 14.05
N ASP A 71 -2.27 6.95 14.30
CA ASP A 71 -1.10 6.67 15.15
C ASP A 71 -1.50 6.28 16.58
N ASN A 72 -2.63 6.76 17.09
CA ASN A 72 -3.20 6.34 18.38
C ASN A 72 -3.55 4.84 18.41
N CYS A 73 -3.78 4.23 17.24
CA CYS A 73 -3.97 2.80 17.08
C CYS A 73 -2.64 2.02 17.00
N LEU A 74 -1.46 2.62 17.22
CA LEU A 74 -0.21 1.88 17.36
C LEU A 74 0.11 1.69 18.84
N THR A 75 0.10 0.43 19.29
CA THR A 75 0.52 0.06 20.65
C THR A 75 2.03 0.29 20.83
N PRO A 76 2.54 0.33 22.07
CA PRO A 76 3.99 0.38 22.31
C PRO A 76 4.75 -0.76 21.60
N ARG A 77 4.15 -1.95 21.53
CA ARG A 77 4.71 -3.11 20.82
C ARG A 77 4.83 -2.86 19.32
N ASP A 78 3.80 -2.28 18.71
CA ASP A 78 3.78 -1.98 17.27
C ASP A 78 4.86 -0.95 16.93
N ARG A 79 5.01 0.08 17.76
CA ARG A 79 6.05 1.13 17.62
C ARG A 79 7.46 0.55 17.74
N ILE A 80 7.69 -0.30 18.74
CA ILE A 80 8.98 -1.01 18.88
C ILE A 80 9.23 -1.88 17.65
N LYS A 81 8.24 -2.64 17.18
CA LYS A 81 8.39 -3.53 16.02
C LYS A 81 8.66 -2.75 14.75
N LEU A 82 7.99 -1.61 14.52
CA LEU A 82 8.25 -0.70 13.42
C LEU A 82 9.68 -0.18 13.45
N HIS A 83 10.13 0.33 14.60
CA HIS A 83 11.49 0.84 14.77
C HIS A 83 12.54 -0.25 14.50
N LEU A 84 12.34 -1.46 15.03
CA LEU A 84 13.22 -2.61 14.79
C LEU A 84 13.23 -3.04 13.31
N ALA A 85 12.06 -3.05 12.67
CA ALA A 85 11.94 -3.37 11.25
C ALA A 85 12.71 -2.37 10.37
N LEU A 86 12.60 -1.07 10.66
CA LEU A 86 13.36 -0.02 9.96
C LEU A 86 14.88 -0.10 10.19
N ARG A 87 15.33 -0.88 11.18
CA ARG A 87 16.73 -1.23 11.42
C ARG A 87 17.12 -2.58 10.82
N GLY A 88 16.21 -3.24 10.12
CA GLY A 88 16.43 -4.50 9.42
C GLY A 88 16.32 -5.74 10.32
N VAL A 89 15.78 -5.58 11.53
CA VAL A 89 15.53 -6.68 12.47
C VAL A 89 14.21 -7.34 12.09
N GLY A 90 14.29 -8.58 11.60
CA GLY A 90 13.13 -9.43 11.34
C GLY A 90 12.84 -10.32 12.54
N THR A 91 11.57 -10.46 12.91
CA THR A 91 11.13 -11.29 14.04
C THR A 91 10.66 -12.68 13.61
N HIS A 92 10.66 -12.97 12.30
CA HIS A 92 10.11 -14.22 11.76
C HIS A 92 10.71 -14.55 10.39
N GLY A 93 10.81 -15.85 10.04
CA GLY A 93 11.44 -16.30 8.80
C GLY A 93 10.82 -15.72 7.52
N CYS A 94 9.50 -15.50 7.49
CA CYS A 94 8.84 -14.89 6.33
C CYS A 94 9.30 -13.44 6.05
N THR A 95 9.78 -12.71 7.07
CA THR A 95 10.30 -11.35 6.86
C THR A 95 11.61 -11.36 6.07
N HIS A 96 12.23 -12.53 5.93
CA HIS A 96 13.42 -12.80 5.14
C HIS A 96 13.12 -13.58 3.87
N PHE A 97 11.85 -13.79 3.51
CA PHE A 97 11.45 -14.57 2.32
C PHE A 97 12.08 -14.05 1.02
N LEU A 98 12.23 -12.73 0.88
CA LEU A 98 12.86 -12.09 -0.28
C LEU A 98 14.33 -11.75 -0.05
N ARG A 99 14.96 -12.27 1.00
CA ARG A 99 16.36 -11.97 1.30
C ARG A 99 17.25 -12.87 0.46
N HIS A 100 18.01 -12.25 -0.44
CA HIS A 100 19.05 -12.95 -1.18
C HIS A 100 20.14 -13.48 -0.23
N SER A 101 20.61 -14.70 -0.49
CA SER A 101 21.79 -15.26 0.17
C SER A 101 23.07 -14.56 -0.30
N GLY A 102 24.15 -14.66 0.48
CA GLY A 102 25.45 -14.07 0.16
C GLY A 102 25.65 -12.64 0.67
N ASN A 103 26.50 -11.86 -0.01
CA ASN A 103 26.99 -10.55 0.48
C ASN A 103 25.87 -9.55 0.80
N ARG A 104 24.75 -9.58 0.06
CA ARG A 104 23.60 -8.70 0.28
C ARG A 104 22.91 -8.91 1.62
N ALA A 105 23.00 -10.09 2.22
CA ALA A 105 22.42 -10.34 3.56
C ALA A 105 23.06 -9.45 4.63
N TRP A 106 24.30 -9.02 4.42
CA TRP A 106 25.09 -8.17 5.30
C TRP A 106 25.08 -6.69 4.90
N SER A 107 24.34 -6.32 3.84
CA SER A 107 24.26 -4.94 3.39
C SER A 107 23.77 -4.01 4.51
N ARG A 108 24.38 -2.82 4.55
CA ARG A 108 23.97 -1.72 5.43
C ARG A 108 22.76 -0.97 4.86
N ALA A 109 22.54 -1.06 3.55
CA ALA A 109 21.33 -0.53 2.91
C ALA A 109 20.17 -1.50 3.12
N LEU A 110 18.98 -0.95 3.34
CA LEU A 110 17.79 -1.71 3.69
C LEU A 110 16.58 -1.19 2.91
N VAL A 111 15.80 -2.09 2.32
CA VAL A 111 14.47 -1.79 1.80
C VAL A 111 13.43 -2.57 2.60
N VAL A 112 12.59 -1.87 3.33
CA VAL A 112 11.50 -2.46 4.12
C VAL A 112 10.18 -2.22 3.42
N LYS A 113 9.35 -3.26 3.31
CA LYS A 113 8.03 -3.17 2.70
C LYS A 113 6.92 -3.29 3.74
N PHE A 114 5.94 -2.41 3.67
CA PHE A 114 4.66 -2.50 4.37
C PHE A 114 3.48 -2.33 3.41
N THR A 115 2.34 -2.91 3.77
CA THR A 115 1.05 -2.70 3.09
C THR A 115 -0.03 -2.15 4.02
N GLN A 116 0.24 -2.11 5.33
CA GLN A 116 -0.73 -1.79 6.38
C GLN A 116 -0.58 -0.37 6.93
N LEU A 117 0.38 0.42 6.44
CA LEU A 117 0.69 1.75 6.99
C LEU A 117 -0.08 2.89 6.32
N GLY A 118 -1.06 2.62 5.45
CA GLY A 118 -1.74 3.64 4.65
C GLY A 118 -2.33 4.79 5.47
N PHE A 119 -2.88 4.51 6.65
CA PHE A 119 -3.48 5.52 7.54
C PHE A 119 -2.51 6.26 8.46
N VAL A 120 -1.29 5.75 8.62
CA VAL A 120 -0.30 6.22 9.60
C VAL A 120 1.02 6.63 8.94
N LEU A 121 1.00 6.81 7.61
CA LEU A 121 2.21 7.05 6.84
C LEU A 121 2.87 8.38 7.21
N ASP A 122 2.06 9.37 7.59
CA ASP A 122 2.51 10.72 7.93
C ASP A 122 3.31 10.70 9.23
N GLU A 123 2.78 10.01 10.24
CA GLU A 123 3.38 9.86 11.55
C GLU A 123 4.63 8.98 11.51
N VAL A 124 4.64 7.96 10.65
CA VAL A 124 5.83 7.15 10.36
C VAL A 124 6.95 8.02 9.76
N ALA A 125 6.60 8.90 8.82
CA ALA A 125 7.56 9.81 8.20
C ALA A 125 8.14 10.81 9.20
N ASP A 126 7.29 11.40 10.05
CA ASP A 126 7.68 12.37 11.07
C ASP A 126 8.52 11.75 12.18
N THR A 127 8.26 10.49 12.54
CA THR A 127 8.97 9.83 13.65
C THR A 127 10.31 9.25 13.24
N HIS A 128 10.40 8.68 12.03
CA HIS A 128 11.56 7.90 11.62
C HIS A 128 12.44 8.59 10.58
N HIS A 129 11.94 9.62 9.89
CA HIS A 129 12.68 10.38 8.88
C HIS A 129 13.37 9.49 7.83
N VAL A 130 12.73 8.38 7.46
CA VAL A 130 13.18 7.51 6.37
C VAL A 130 12.53 7.97 5.06
N PRO A 131 13.24 7.93 3.92
CA PRO A 131 12.60 8.09 2.62
C PRO A 131 11.50 7.05 2.41
N ILE A 132 10.35 7.49 1.90
CA ILE A 132 9.18 6.65 1.64
C ILE A 132 8.83 6.70 0.16
N ILE A 133 8.68 5.54 -0.47
CA ILE A 133 8.02 5.39 -1.76
C ILE A 133 6.67 4.73 -1.52
N HIS A 134 5.59 5.42 -1.89
CA HIS A 134 4.24 4.89 -1.88
C HIS A 134 3.80 4.56 -3.30
N ILE A 135 3.53 3.27 -3.56
CA ILE A 135 3.01 2.81 -4.85
C ILE A 135 1.50 2.69 -4.84
N ARG A 136 0.86 3.36 -5.81
CA ARG A 136 -0.57 3.35 -6.03
C ARG A 136 -0.93 2.58 -7.30
N ARG A 137 -2.03 1.85 -7.29
CA ARG A 137 -2.57 1.13 -8.45
C ARG A 137 -4.08 1.30 -8.53
N ASN A 138 -4.63 1.21 -9.75
CA ASN A 138 -6.06 1.23 -9.99
C ASN A 138 -6.80 0.19 -9.11
N PRO A 139 -7.80 0.59 -8.31
CA PRO A 139 -8.49 -0.31 -7.38
C PRO A 139 -9.28 -1.42 -8.10
N ALA A 140 -9.73 -1.21 -9.34
CA ALA A 140 -10.34 -2.27 -10.13
C ALA A 140 -9.33 -3.36 -10.52
N ALA A 141 -8.09 -2.97 -10.85
CA ALA A 141 -7.02 -3.94 -11.10
C ALA A 141 -6.61 -4.69 -9.82
N ILE A 142 -6.61 -4.01 -8.67
CA ILE A 142 -6.37 -4.62 -7.36
C ILE A 142 -7.46 -5.66 -7.05
N TYR A 143 -8.74 -5.29 -7.15
CA TYR A 143 -9.85 -6.20 -6.88
C TYR A 143 -9.85 -7.41 -7.81
N ALA A 144 -9.65 -7.19 -9.10
CA ALA A 144 -9.48 -8.28 -10.06
C ALA A 144 -8.34 -9.21 -9.63
N SER A 145 -7.19 -8.66 -9.24
CA SER A 145 -6.05 -9.45 -8.79
C SER A 145 -6.37 -10.29 -7.56
N PHE A 146 -7.12 -9.76 -6.58
CA PHE A 146 -7.50 -10.50 -5.39
C PHE A 146 -8.38 -11.73 -5.71
N LYS A 147 -9.29 -11.63 -6.70
CA LYS A 147 -10.16 -12.75 -7.11
C LYS A 147 -9.41 -13.97 -7.65
N GLU A 148 -8.19 -13.77 -8.15
CA GLU A 148 -7.36 -14.86 -8.71
C GLU A 148 -6.20 -15.25 -7.79
N THR A 149 -6.09 -14.64 -6.62
CA THR A 149 -4.97 -14.92 -5.73
C THR A 149 -5.25 -16.18 -4.91
N ASP A 150 -4.33 -17.14 -4.97
CA ASP A 150 -4.38 -18.38 -4.19
C ASP A 150 -3.52 -18.24 -2.92
N TRP A 151 -3.99 -17.42 -1.98
CA TRP A 151 -3.40 -17.31 -0.65
C TRP A 151 -4.14 -18.24 0.32
N SER A 152 -3.54 -18.53 1.48
CA SER A 152 -4.18 -19.29 2.57
C SER A 152 -5.48 -18.65 3.05
N TRP A 153 -5.67 -17.36 2.75
CA TRP A 153 -6.87 -16.58 3.02
C TRP A 153 -7.32 -15.84 1.77
N ARG A 154 -8.61 -15.52 1.69
CA ARG A 154 -9.18 -14.79 0.55
C ARG A 154 -9.79 -13.47 1.00
N PHE A 155 -9.68 -12.44 0.15
CA PHE A 155 -10.27 -11.13 0.45
C PHE A 155 -11.81 -11.20 0.56
N GLU A 156 -12.44 -12.17 -0.11
CA GLU A 156 -13.88 -12.40 -0.01
C GLU A 156 -14.36 -12.64 1.43
N ASP A 157 -13.48 -13.18 2.28
CA ASP A 157 -13.74 -13.54 3.67
C ASP A 157 -13.46 -12.41 4.68
N VAL A 158 -12.91 -11.29 4.24
CA VAL A 158 -12.68 -10.10 5.08
C VAL A 158 -14.00 -9.59 5.64
N ARG A 159 -14.06 -9.20 6.91
CA ARG A 159 -15.23 -8.54 7.51
C ARG A 159 -14.75 -7.39 8.39
N PHE A 160 -15.12 -6.16 8.06
CA PHE A 160 -14.66 -5.00 8.82
C PHE A 160 -15.23 -4.96 10.24
N LYS A 161 -16.43 -5.50 10.45
CA LYS A 161 -16.98 -5.66 11.81
C LYS A 161 -16.16 -6.59 12.72
N GLN A 162 -15.24 -7.39 12.16
CA GLN A 162 -14.31 -8.19 12.95
C GLN A 162 -13.02 -7.43 13.27
N THR A 163 -12.65 -6.44 12.44
CA THR A 163 -11.40 -5.69 12.58
C THR A 163 -11.56 -4.37 13.33
N TYR A 164 -12.73 -3.75 13.24
CA TYR A 164 -12.99 -2.42 13.79
C TYR A 164 -14.31 -2.41 14.58
N SER A 165 -14.31 -1.75 15.74
CA SER A 165 -15.52 -1.46 16.50
C SER A 165 -15.56 0.01 16.88
N LEU A 166 -16.71 0.66 16.70
CA LEU A 166 -16.89 2.06 17.10
C LEU A 166 -16.75 2.27 18.61
N GLN A 167 -16.93 1.23 19.41
CA GLN A 167 -16.75 1.29 20.86
C GLN A 167 -15.27 1.43 21.26
N ASP A 168 -14.35 1.06 20.37
CA ASP A 168 -12.91 1.14 20.60
C ASP A 168 -12.38 2.58 20.36
N PHE A 169 -13.22 3.49 19.85
CA PHE A 169 -12.82 4.83 19.43
C PHE A 169 -13.70 5.92 20.04
N THR A 170 -13.10 7.08 20.32
CA THR A 170 -13.85 8.24 20.83
C THR A 170 -14.61 8.92 19.69
N LYS A 171 -15.92 9.15 19.85
CA LYS A 171 -16.73 9.83 18.83
C LYS A 171 -16.14 11.19 18.45
N GLY A 172 -16.01 11.45 17.15
CA GLY A 172 -15.46 12.69 16.60
C GLY A 172 -13.94 12.65 16.34
N THR A 173 -13.25 11.55 16.68
CA THR A 173 -11.85 11.38 16.26
C THR A 173 -11.73 10.83 14.85
N ALA A 174 -10.56 10.98 14.23
CA ALA A 174 -10.30 10.50 12.87
C ALA A 174 -10.47 8.97 12.77
N GLU A 175 -10.01 8.21 13.75
CA GLU A 175 -10.20 6.76 13.79
C GLU A 175 -11.67 6.35 13.91
N TYR A 176 -12.50 7.09 14.67
CA TYR A 176 -13.94 6.84 14.75
C TYR A 176 -14.61 7.04 13.38
N GLU A 177 -14.37 8.18 12.72
CA GLU A 177 -14.98 8.49 11.42
C GLU A 177 -14.53 7.53 10.31
N ARG A 178 -13.25 7.11 10.33
CA ARG A 178 -12.70 6.10 9.42
C ARG A 178 -13.35 4.74 9.67
N ALA A 179 -13.46 4.32 10.93
CA ALA A 179 -14.12 3.06 11.31
C ALA A 179 -15.60 3.04 10.91
N ASP A 180 -16.34 4.12 11.20
CA ASP A 180 -17.77 4.23 10.84
C ASP A 180 -17.95 4.09 9.33
N THR A 181 -17.15 4.82 8.56
CA THR A 181 -17.19 4.75 7.11
C THR A 181 -16.88 3.35 6.59
N LEU A 182 -15.82 2.70 7.08
CA LEU A 182 -15.51 1.32 6.70
C LEU A 182 -16.67 0.37 7.02
N LEU A 183 -17.25 0.45 8.21
CA LEU A 183 -18.36 -0.41 8.64
C LEU A 183 -19.61 -0.21 7.76
N ARG A 184 -19.90 1.01 7.29
CA ARG A 184 -20.98 1.28 6.32
C ARG A 184 -20.79 0.55 4.98
N PHE A 185 -19.55 0.20 4.63
CA PHE A 185 -19.19 -0.54 3.40
C PHE A 185 -18.93 -2.03 3.63
N ASP A 186 -19.18 -2.58 4.82
CA ASP A 186 -19.03 -4.03 5.12
C ASP A 186 -20.19 -4.89 4.57
N LYS A 187 -20.50 -4.72 3.28
CA LYS A 187 -21.65 -5.35 2.59
C LYS A 187 -21.21 -6.51 1.70
N SER A 188 -20.29 -6.23 0.78
CA SER A 188 -19.74 -7.23 -0.15
C SER A 188 -18.23 -7.02 -0.33
N PRO A 189 -17.48 -8.02 -0.83
CA PRO A 189 -16.03 -7.90 -0.99
C PRO A 189 -15.60 -6.70 -1.82
N VAL A 190 -16.35 -6.38 -2.89
CA VAL A 190 -16.06 -5.21 -3.74
C VAL A 190 -16.25 -3.88 -3.01
N HIS A 191 -17.29 -3.74 -2.18
CA HIS A 191 -17.49 -2.53 -1.36
C HIS A 191 -16.39 -2.40 -0.32
N ARG A 192 -16.05 -3.50 0.36
CA ARG A 192 -14.98 -3.52 1.36
C ARG A 192 -13.66 -3.09 0.76
N LEU A 193 -13.26 -3.69 -0.35
CA LEU A 193 -12.00 -3.35 -1.01
C LEU A 193 -11.98 -1.89 -1.45
N ALA A 194 -13.02 -1.45 -2.15
CA ALA A 194 -13.08 -0.08 -2.65
C ALA A 194 -13.02 0.93 -1.48
N ALA A 195 -13.72 0.67 -0.37
CA ALA A 195 -13.71 1.56 0.78
C ALA A 195 -12.35 1.60 1.49
N LEU A 196 -11.77 0.44 1.80
CA LEU A 196 -10.46 0.37 2.47
C LEU A 196 -9.35 0.95 1.61
N TRP A 197 -9.32 0.63 0.32
CA TRP A 197 -8.39 1.24 -0.62
C TRP A 197 -8.55 2.76 -0.64
N SER A 198 -9.77 3.26 -0.85
CA SER A 198 -9.99 4.71 -1.03
C SER A 198 -9.62 5.51 0.22
N LEU A 199 -10.01 5.03 1.40
CA LEU A 199 -9.71 5.72 2.67
C LEU A 199 -8.22 5.66 3.02
N SER A 200 -7.58 4.51 2.87
CA SER A 200 -6.15 4.37 3.18
C SER A 200 -5.26 5.13 2.20
N GLU A 201 -5.60 5.12 0.91
CA GLU A 201 -4.87 5.88 -0.11
C GLU A 201 -5.09 7.39 0.02
N ARG A 202 -6.29 7.82 0.43
CA ARG A 202 -6.56 9.23 0.74
C ARG A 202 -5.76 9.70 1.96
N ALA A 203 -5.62 8.86 2.98
CA ALA A 203 -4.76 9.17 4.12
C ALA A 203 -3.28 9.25 3.69
N ALA A 204 -2.78 8.27 2.94
CA ALA A 204 -1.42 8.28 2.39
C ALA A 204 -1.16 9.48 1.46
N GLN A 205 -2.18 9.97 0.75
CA GLN A 205 -2.09 11.17 -0.09
C GLN A 205 -1.67 12.42 0.70
N GLN A 206 -2.00 12.51 1.98
CA GLN A 206 -1.58 13.64 2.82
C GLN A 206 -0.06 13.71 2.93
N SER A 207 0.59 12.57 3.20
CA SER A 207 2.05 12.45 3.26
C SER A 207 2.72 12.70 1.91
N ILE A 208 2.03 12.40 0.80
CA ILE A 208 2.53 12.70 -0.54
C ILE A 208 2.50 14.21 -0.81
N ILE A 209 1.38 14.88 -0.51
CA ILE A 209 1.22 16.32 -0.74
C ILE A 209 2.16 17.13 0.17
N SER A 210 2.39 16.67 1.40
CA SER A 210 3.32 17.32 2.33
C SER A 210 4.80 17.06 2.01
N GLY A 211 5.11 16.27 0.97
CA GLY A 211 6.48 15.95 0.57
C GLY A 211 7.18 14.93 1.47
N LYS A 212 6.45 14.28 2.38
CA LYS A 212 6.96 13.24 3.29
C LYS A 212 7.06 11.86 2.63
N ALA A 213 6.35 11.64 1.52
CA ALA A 213 6.40 10.42 0.73
C ALA A 213 6.40 10.71 -0.77
N HIS A 214 7.11 9.88 -1.54
CA HIS A 214 7.11 9.95 -3.00
C HIS A 214 6.04 9.02 -3.57
N LEU A 215 5.13 9.56 -4.39
CA LEU A 215 4.13 8.76 -5.11
C LEU A 215 4.73 8.16 -6.37
N VAL A 216 4.44 6.89 -6.60
CA VAL A 216 4.64 6.22 -7.89
C VAL A 216 3.37 5.48 -8.28
N ARG A 217 2.94 5.59 -9.53
CA ARG A 217 1.83 4.79 -10.03
C ARG A 217 2.35 3.50 -10.66
N TYR A 218 1.73 2.39 -10.30
CA TYR A 218 1.97 1.10 -10.94
C TYR A 218 1.81 1.19 -12.45
N GLU A 219 0.81 1.94 -12.92
CA GLU A 219 0.55 2.12 -14.35
C GLU A 219 1.71 2.84 -15.06
N ASP A 220 2.33 3.82 -14.41
CA ASP A 220 3.45 4.56 -14.98
C ASP A 220 4.70 3.68 -15.06
N ILE A 221 4.96 2.86 -14.03
CA ILE A 221 6.04 1.87 -14.04
C ILE A 221 5.87 0.87 -15.19
N VAL A 222 4.65 0.33 -15.36
CA VAL A 222 4.38 -0.67 -16.40
C VAL A 222 4.47 -0.04 -17.81
N GLY A 223 4.11 1.24 -17.94
CA GLY A 223 4.16 1.96 -19.22
C GLY A 223 5.53 2.49 -19.61
N GLN A 224 6.34 2.95 -18.65
CA GLN A 224 7.62 3.64 -18.89
C GLN A 224 8.84 2.86 -18.39
N GLY A 225 8.65 1.69 -17.77
CA GLY A 225 9.73 0.91 -17.17
C GLY A 225 10.16 1.41 -15.78
N PRO A 226 11.03 0.65 -15.09
CA PRO A 226 11.47 0.95 -13.73
C PRO A 226 12.32 2.23 -13.65
N GLY A 227 12.92 2.68 -14.76
CA GLY A 227 13.75 3.89 -14.82
C GLY A 227 13.01 5.18 -14.42
N ILE A 228 11.67 5.20 -14.46
CA ILE A 228 10.87 6.33 -13.98
C ILE A 228 11.15 6.66 -12.49
N LEU A 229 11.55 5.66 -11.71
CA LEU A 229 11.88 5.81 -10.29
C LEU A 229 13.09 6.72 -10.04
N ASN A 230 13.99 6.88 -11.02
CA ASN A 230 15.12 7.80 -10.91
C ASN A 230 14.66 9.27 -10.81
N ARG A 231 13.46 9.60 -11.31
CA ARG A 231 12.88 10.95 -11.20
C ARG A 231 12.53 11.34 -9.76
N LEU A 232 12.47 10.39 -8.84
CA LEU A 232 12.21 10.65 -7.43
C LEU A 232 13.41 11.32 -6.73
N ASN A 233 14.60 11.34 -7.36
CA ASN A 233 15.83 11.92 -6.83
C ASN A 233 16.18 11.43 -5.41
N ILE A 234 15.91 10.17 -5.12
CA ILE A 234 16.29 9.54 -3.86
C ILE A 234 17.77 9.15 -3.96
N SER A 235 18.62 9.81 -3.17
CA SER A 235 20.10 9.75 -3.28
C SER A 235 20.70 8.33 -3.36
N SER A 236 20.02 7.33 -2.81
CA SER A 236 20.49 5.93 -2.78
C SER A 236 19.97 5.07 -3.93
N VAL A 237 19.00 5.54 -4.72
CA VAL A 237 18.34 4.76 -5.76
C VAL A 237 18.94 5.11 -7.13
N ASN A 238 19.60 4.13 -7.75
CA ASN A 238 20.06 4.24 -9.13
C ASN A 238 19.63 2.99 -9.91
N ILE A 239 18.55 3.13 -10.69
CA ILE A 239 18.04 2.05 -11.52
C ILE A 239 18.61 2.22 -12.93
N ALA A 240 19.35 1.22 -13.40
CA ALA A 240 19.80 1.19 -14.79
C ALA A 240 18.59 1.31 -15.71
N SER A 241 18.68 2.17 -16.73
CA SER A 241 17.61 2.43 -17.71
C SER A 241 17.25 1.23 -18.60
N ASN A 242 17.72 0.02 -18.28
CA ASN A 242 17.39 -1.18 -19.04
C ASN A 242 15.94 -1.57 -18.73
N ASP A 243 15.08 -1.42 -19.73
CA ASP A 243 13.63 -1.70 -19.73
C ASP A 243 13.30 -3.21 -19.60
N THR A 244 13.97 -3.94 -18.71
CA THR A 244 13.52 -5.28 -18.36
C THR A 244 12.15 -5.16 -17.71
N ALA A 245 11.16 -5.71 -18.41
CA ALA A 245 9.76 -5.69 -18.02
C ALA A 245 9.60 -6.09 -16.55
N SER A 246 8.80 -5.32 -15.80
CA SER A 246 8.43 -5.63 -14.42
C SER A 246 8.00 -7.09 -14.28
N PRO A 247 8.62 -7.90 -13.40
CA PRO A 247 8.05 -9.17 -12.97
C PRO A 247 6.60 -8.98 -12.53
N VAL A 248 5.72 -9.70 -13.21
CA VAL A 248 4.29 -9.78 -12.93
C VAL A 248 4.10 -10.60 -11.65
N THR A 249 3.25 -10.12 -10.74
CA THR A 249 2.96 -10.84 -9.49
C THR A 249 2.16 -12.14 -9.68
N ASN A 250 1.73 -12.43 -10.91
CA ASN A 250 1.05 -13.68 -11.29
C ASN A 250 1.84 -14.33 -12.45
N SER A 251 2.21 -15.59 -12.27
CA SER A 251 2.83 -16.43 -13.31
C SER A 251 1.97 -16.48 -14.58
N GLY A 252 2.60 -16.40 -15.76
CA GLY A 252 1.92 -16.50 -17.05
C GLY A 252 1.40 -15.17 -17.63
N ARG A 253 1.67 -14.05 -16.95
CA ARG A 253 1.38 -12.70 -17.48
C ARG A 253 2.60 -12.04 -18.15
N GLU A 254 3.74 -12.73 -18.23
CA GLU A 254 4.96 -12.22 -18.88
C GLU A 254 4.74 -11.93 -20.38
N THR A 255 3.84 -12.68 -21.02
CA THR A 255 3.54 -12.61 -22.45
C THR A 255 2.55 -11.52 -22.85
N LEU A 256 1.86 -10.90 -21.89
CA LEU A 256 0.88 -9.85 -22.15
C LEU A 256 1.57 -8.56 -22.61
N THR A 257 0.93 -7.82 -23.53
CA THR A 257 1.35 -6.45 -23.87
C THR A 257 1.12 -5.49 -22.69
N VAL A 258 1.80 -4.34 -22.68
CA VAL A 258 1.59 -3.26 -21.68
C VAL A 258 0.11 -2.91 -21.57
N THR A 259 -0.56 -2.65 -22.70
CA THR A 259 -1.98 -2.29 -22.74
C THR A 259 -2.87 -3.36 -22.13
N GLU A 260 -2.62 -4.64 -22.43
CA GLU A 260 -3.36 -5.75 -21.85
C GLU A 260 -3.11 -5.86 -20.35
N ARG A 261 -1.86 -5.72 -19.89
CA ARG A 261 -1.54 -5.76 -18.45
C ARG A 261 -2.27 -4.68 -17.65
N LEU A 262 -2.44 -3.49 -18.23
CA LEU A 262 -3.10 -2.37 -17.58
C LEU A 262 -4.63 -2.46 -17.61
N ASN A 263 -5.20 -3.23 -18.53
CA ASN A 263 -6.65 -3.24 -18.79
C ASN A 263 -7.34 -4.61 -18.65
N ASP A 264 -6.61 -5.70 -18.39
CA ASP A 264 -7.17 -7.06 -18.28
C ASP A 264 -8.28 -7.19 -17.23
N TRP A 265 -8.20 -6.39 -16.16
CA TRP A 265 -9.24 -6.31 -15.14
C TRP A 265 -10.63 -6.01 -15.70
N LYS A 266 -10.75 -5.31 -16.84
CA LYS A 266 -12.03 -5.04 -17.50
C LYS A 266 -12.72 -6.30 -18.00
N LYS A 267 -11.97 -7.35 -18.34
CA LYS A 267 -12.49 -8.65 -18.78
C LYS A 267 -12.81 -9.58 -17.60
N ARG A 268 -12.18 -9.34 -16.45
CA ARG A 268 -12.24 -10.18 -15.24
C ARG A 268 -13.31 -9.75 -14.24
N LEU A 269 -13.75 -8.51 -14.34
CA LEU A 269 -14.77 -7.93 -13.47
C LEU A 269 -16.08 -7.76 -14.23
N THR A 270 -17.17 -8.04 -13.53
CA THR A 270 -18.52 -7.72 -13.98
C THR A 270 -18.72 -6.20 -14.03
N ARG A 271 -19.70 -5.76 -14.81
CA ARG A 271 -20.02 -4.34 -14.91
C ARG A 271 -20.41 -3.72 -13.56
N SER A 272 -21.21 -4.45 -12.76
CA SER A 272 -21.65 -4.02 -11.43
C SER A 272 -20.48 -3.89 -10.45
N GLU A 273 -19.49 -4.78 -10.49
CA GLU A 273 -18.27 -4.65 -9.68
C GLU A 273 -17.48 -3.39 -10.08
N ILE A 274 -17.30 -3.15 -11.38
CA ILE A 274 -16.59 -1.97 -11.88
C ILE A 274 -17.29 -0.68 -11.46
N ASP A 275 -18.62 -0.61 -11.62
CA ASP A 275 -19.40 0.57 -11.27
C ASP A 275 -19.46 0.79 -9.75
N CYS A 276 -19.49 -0.29 -8.95
CA CYS A 276 -19.34 -0.21 -7.50
C CYS A 276 -18.00 0.40 -7.09
N ILE A 277 -16.88 -0.11 -7.63
CA ILE A 277 -15.54 0.42 -7.31
C ILE A 277 -15.45 1.89 -7.69
N LYS A 278 -15.90 2.26 -8.90
CA LYS A 278 -15.92 3.65 -9.35
C LYS A 278 -16.72 4.55 -8.41
N SER A 279 -17.93 4.12 -8.04
CA SER A 279 -18.82 4.90 -7.18
C SER A 279 -18.20 5.14 -5.81
N VAL A 280 -17.77 4.08 -5.13
CA VAL A 280 -17.17 4.17 -3.79
C VAL A 280 -15.86 4.96 -3.81
N SER A 281 -14.99 4.74 -4.81
CA SER A 281 -13.73 5.46 -4.91
C SER A 281 -13.90 6.94 -5.21
N LYS A 282 -14.90 7.33 -6.02
CA LYS A 282 -15.21 8.74 -6.24
C LYS A 282 -15.79 9.41 -5.00
N ASP A 283 -16.63 8.71 -4.26
CA ASP A 283 -17.23 9.22 -3.02
C ASP A 283 -16.17 9.47 -1.93
N LEU A 284 -15.32 8.46 -1.68
CA LEU A 284 -14.38 8.50 -0.56
C LEU A 284 -13.05 9.19 -0.88
N PHE A 285 -12.61 9.15 -2.15
CA PHE A 285 -11.37 9.77 -2.61
C PHE A 285 -11.53 10.34 -4.04
N PRO A 286 -12.21 11.49 -4.22
CA PRO A 286 -12.51 12.06 -5.53
C PRO A 286 -11.30 12.25 -6.44
N ASP A 287 -10.17 12.71 -5.88
CA ASP A 287 -8.93 13.03 -6.60
C ASP A 287 -7.94 11.86 -6.67
N ASN A 288 -8.44 10.62 -6.68
CA ASN A 288 -7.60 9.43 -6.61
C ASN A 288 -6.74 9.16 -7.85
N GLY A 289 -6.85 9.96 -8.91
CA GLY A 289 -6.10 9.80 -10.17
C GLY A 289 -6.63 8.68 -11.08
N TYR A 290 -7.75 8.06 -10.71
CA TYR A 290 -8.48 7.06 -11.49
C TYR A 290 -9.96 7.46 -11.61
N PHE A 291 -10.61 7.00 -12.67
CA PHE A 291 -12.05 7.21 -12.92
C PHE A 291 -12.52 8.67 -13.01
N GLN A 292 -11.61 9.64 -13.05
CA GLN A 292 -11.94 11.03 -13.33
C GLN A 292 -12.69 11.11 -14.66
N ALA A 293 -13.73 11.94 -14.71
CA ALA A 293 -14.32 12.31 -15.98
C ALA A 293 -13.21 13.04 -16.77
N LEU A 294 -12.95 12.60 -18.00
CA LEU A 294 -12.20 13.46 -18.92
C LEU A 294 -12.93 14.81 -18.94
N PRO A 295 -12.23 15.96 -18.84
CA PRO A 295 -12.86 17.23 -19.11
C PRO A 295 -13.55 17.09 -20.48
N SER A 296 -14.85 17.40 -20.52
CA SER A 296 -15.59 17.43 -21.77
C SER A 296 -14.80 18.29 -22.76
N PRO A 297 -14.51 17.82 -23.99
CA PRO A 297 -13.84 18.64 -24.99
C PRO A 297 -14.65 19.89 -25.38
N LEU A 298 -15.89 20.00 -24.90
CA LEU A 298 -16.73 21.18 -25.01
C LEU A 298 -16.79 21.86 -23.65
N GLY A 299 -15.86 22.78 -23.41
CA GLY A 299 -16.07 23.86 -22.46
C GLY A 299 -17.18 24.75 -23.00
N GLU A 300 -18.42 24.55 -22.53
CA GLU A 300 -19.46 25.55 -22.71
C GLU A 300 -19.13 26.74 -21.82
N ASP A 301 -18.48 27.73 -22.42
CA ASP A 301 -18.40 29.10 -21.92
C ASP A 301 -19.81 29.70 -21.90
N ARG A 302 -20.54 29.48 -20.79
CA ARG A 302 -21.84 30.11 -20.53
C ARG A 302 -21.69 31.53 -19.94
N SER A 303 -20.71 32.30 -20.39
CA SER A 303 -20.53 33.70 -19.99
C SER A 303 -20.87 34.73 -21.08
N LYS A 304 -21.68 34.35 -22.08
CA LYS A 304 -22.22 35.28 -23.09
C LYS A 304 -23.68 35.04 -23.44
N ILE A 305 -24.58 35.18 -22.47
CA ILE A 305 -25.94 35.69 -22.71
C ILE A 305 -26.33 36.51 -21.48
N GLY A 306 -26.39 37.83 -21.66
CA GLY A 306 -26.66 38.84 -20.64
C GLY A 306 -26.15 40.18 -21.11
#